data_AF-A0A850JRZ5-F1
#
_entry.id   AF-A0A850JRZ5-F1
#
_cell.length_a   1.000
_cell.length_b   1.000
_cell.length_c   1.000
_cell.angle_alpha   90.00
_cell.angle_beta   90.00
_cell.angle_gamma   90.00
#
_symmetry.space_group_name_H-M   'P 1'
#
loop_
_entity.id
_entity.type
_entity.pdbx_description
1 polymer ?
#
loop_
_entity_poly.entity_id
_entity_poly.type
_entity_poly.pdbx_seq_one_letter_code
_entity_poly.pdbx_strand_id
1 'polypeptide(L)' 'VRGGRVVPPKVLSSRVQRPAETVAEAVAVVAVAGHVHALALRLEHMRGRWRCTALETTAP' A
#
# COMPACT_ATOMS: atom_id res chain seq x y z
N VAL A 1 3.21 20.82 -17.23
CA VAL A 1 3.54 20.72 -15.79
C VAL A 1 5.06 20.55 -15.64
N ARG A 2 5.74 21.45 -14.93
CA ARG A 2 7.22 21.39 -14.80
C ARG A 2 7.60 20.14 -14.02
N GLY A 3 8.55 19.37 -14.55
CA GLY A 3 9.04 18.11 -13.97
C GLY A 3 9.78 18.35 -12.66
N GLY A 4 9.05 18.34 -11.54
CA GLY A 4 9.66 18.19 -10.23
C GLY A 4 10.27 16.79 -10.10
N ARG A 5 11.39 16.67 -9.39
CA ARG A 5 12.00 15.37 -9.10
C ARG A 5 10.99 14.51 -8.35
N VAL A 6 10.50 13.44 -9.00
CA VAL A 6 9.68 12.44 -8.33
C VAL A 6 10.56 11.71 -7.32
N VAL A 7 10.32 11.95 -6.04
CA VAL A 7 10.96 11.19 -4.97
C VAL A 7 10.06 9.98 -4.71
N PRO A 8 10.57 8.74 -4.87
CA PRO A 8 9.74 7.56 -4.63
C PRO A 8 9.34 7.50 -3.15
N PRO A 9 8.10 7.07 -2.85
CA PRO A 9 7.68 6.74 -1.50
C PRO A 9 8.64 5.74 -0.83
N LYS A 10 8.88 5.91 0.47
CA LYS A 10 9.64 4.94 1.27
C LYS A 10 8.69 4.17 2.18
N VAL A 11 8.71 2.84 2.10
CA VAL A 11 8.04 2.00 3.11
C VAL A 11 8.91 1.99 4.37
N LEU A 12 8.35 2.46 5.48
CA LEU A 12 9.02 2.49 6.79
C LEU A 12 8.78 1.20 7.56
N SER A 13 7.58 0.64 7.46
CA SER A 13 7.24 -0.66 8.03
C SER A 13 6.08 -1.28 7.25
N SER A 14 5.97 -2.61 7.30
CA SER A 14 4.81 -3.33 6.79
C SER A 14 4.52 -4.56 7.64
N ARG A 15 3.25 -4.96 7.66
CA ARG A 15 2.82 -6.26 8.17
C ARG A 15 1.81 -6.85 7.21
N VAL A 16 1.74 -8.17 7.15
CA VAL A 16 0.80 -8.89 6.30
C VAL A 16 0.17 -10.02 7.08
N GLN A 17 -1.13 -10.22 6.88
CA GLN A 17 -1.89 -11.38 7.31
C GLN A 17 -2.48 -12.04 6.06
N ARG A 18 -2.62 -13.37 6.09
CA ARG A 18 -3.24 -14.14 5.01
C ARG A 18 -4.43 -14.89 5.57
N PRO A 19 -5.62 -14.25 5.62
CA PRO A 19 -6.82 -14.90 6.14
C PRO A 19 -7.32 -16.04 5.24
N ALA A 20 -6.92 -16.06 3.97
CA ALA A 20 -7.16 -17.17 3.04
C ALA A 20 -6.01 -17.25 2.02
N GLU A 21 -5.89 -18.37 1.30
CA GLU A 21 -4.84 -18.57 0.29
C GLU A 21 -4.84 -17.47 -0.79
N THR A 22 -6.02 -17.06 -1.22
CA THR A 22 -6.22 -16.04 -2.27
C THR A 22 -6.40 -14.63 -1.71
N VAL A 23 -6.19 -14.41 -0.41
CA VAL A 23 -6.39 -13.11 0.25
C VAL A 23 -5.18 -12.74 1.09
N ALA A 24 -4.70 -11.50 0.91
CA ALA A 24 -3.69 -10.91 1.78
C ALA A 24 -4.17 -9.54 2.29
N GLU A 25 -4.15 -9.36 3.60
CA GLU A 25 -4.43 -8.09 4.26
C GLU A 25 -3.10 -7.51 4.72
N ALA A 26 -2.77 -6.32 4.24
CA ALA A 26 -1.48 -5.69 4.51
C ALA A 26 -1.67 -4.31 5.10
N VAL A 27 -0.87 -3.99 6.10
CA VAL A 27 -0.71 -2.63 6.62
C VAL A 27 0.70 -2.14 6.30
N ALA A 28 0.82 -0.88 5.91
CA ALA A 28 2.11 -0.26 5.64
C ALA A 28 2.15 1.15 6.22
N VAL A 29 3.30 1.52 6.78
CA VAL A 29 3.62 2.91 7.09
C VAL A 29 4.54 3.41 5.99
N VAL A 30 4.12 4.46 5.27
CA VAL A 30 4.85 5.01 4.12
C VAL A 30 5.21 6.47 4.34
N ALA A 31 6.42 6.86 3.95
CA ALA A 31 6.83 8.25 3.86
C ALA A 31 6.70 8.74 2.41
N VAL A 32 5.88 9.78 2.19
CA VAL A 32 5.62 10.40 0.88
C VAL A 32 5.81 11.90 1.01
N ALA A 33 6.67 12.51 0.18
CA ALA A 33 6.93 13.95 0.18
C ALA A 33 7.18 14.54 1.60
N GLY A 34 7.92 13.82 2.44
CA GLY A 34 8.24 14.24 3.82
C GLY A 34 7.17 13.94 4.87
N HIS A 35 6.01 13.41 4.49
CA HIS A 35 4.90 13.10 5.38
C HIS A 35 4.75 11.59 5.58
N VAL A 36 4.30 11.17 6.77
CA VAL A 36 4.09 9.77 7.10
C VAL A 36 2.61 9.44 7.06
N HIS A 37 2.26 8.38 6.32
CA HIS A 37 0.89 7.91 6.16
C HIS A 37 0.79 6.43 6.53
N ALA A 38 -0.33 6.06 7.13
CA ALA A 38 -0.71 4.66 7.30
C ALA A 38 -1.59 4.23 6.13
N LEU A 39 -1.31 3.04 5.60
CA LEU A 39 -2.09 2.36 4.57
C LEU A 39 -2.60 1.04 5.14
N ALA A 40 -3.87 0.72 4.89
CA ALA A 40 -4.43 -0.62 5.04
C ALA A 40 -4.94 -1.08 3.67
N LEU A 41 -4.58 -2.29 3.28
CA LEU A 41 -4.76 -2.86 1.95
C LEU A 41 -5.41 -4.23 2.08
N ARG A 42 -6.46 -4.48 1.31
CA ARG A 42 -6.90 -5.83 0.99
C ARG A 42 -6.47 -6.17 -0.43
N LEU A 43 -5.73 -7.27 -0.57
CA LEU A 43 -5.31 -7.82 -1.84
C LEU A 43 -6.02 -9.16 -2.07
N GLU A 44 -6.55 -9.36 -3.27
CA GLU A 44 -7.13 -10.62 -3.70
C GLU A 44 -6.39 -11.16 -4.92
N HIS A 45 -6.08 -12.45 -4.90
CA HIS A 45 -5.43 -13.14 -6.01
C HIS A 45 -6.49 -13.56 -7.03
N MET A 46 -6.49 -12.88 -8.17
CA MET A 46 -7.42 -13.11 -9.25
C MET A 46 -6.67 -13.26 -10.56
N ARG A 47 -6.96 -14.34 -11.30
CA ARG A 47 -6.37 -14.61 -12.64
C ARG A 47 -4.83 -14.54 -12.62
N GLY A 48 -4.22 -15.14 -11.60
CA GLY A 48 -2.76 -15.19 -11.44
C GLY A 48 -2.10 -13.90 -10.96
N ARG A 49 -2.86 -12.88 -10.56
CA ARG A 49 -2.33 -11.59 -10.10
C ARG A 49 -2.98 -11.13 -8.82
N TRP A 50 -2.20 -10.52 -7.94
CA TRP A 50 -2.74 -9.80 -6.79
C TRP A 50 -3.34 -8.47 -7.24
N ARG A 51 -4.55 -8.18 -6.78
CA ARG A 51 -5.24 -6.92 -7.02
C ARG A 51 -5.67 -6.32 -5.71
N CYS A 52 -5.43 -5.03 -5.53
CA CYS A 52 -5.99 -4.28 -4.42
C CYS A 52 -7.51 -4.18 -4.62
N THR A 53 -8.28 -4.67 -3.65
CA THR A 53 -9.76 -4.63 -3.66
C THR A 53 -10.32 -3.72 -2.57
N ALA A 54 -9.53 -3.38 -1.55
CA ALA A 54 -9.84 -2.32 -0.59
C ALA A 54 -8.56 -1.57 -0.20
N LEU A 55 -8.67 -0.26 -0.06
CA LEU A 55 -7.59 0.63 0.37
C LEU A 55 -8.16 1.65 1.34
N GLU A 56 -7.54 1.76 2.50
CA GLU A 56 -7.74 2.84 3.46
C GLU A 56 -6.41 3.56 3.69
N THR A 57 -6.46 4.87 3.82
CA THR A 57 -5.26 5.70 3.98
C THR A 57 -5.54 6.91 4.86
N THR A 58 -4.51 7.34 5.59
CA THR A 58 -4.52 8.64 6.28
C THR A 58 -3.98 9.77 5.40
N ALA A 59 -3.58 9.48 4.16
CA ALA A 59 -3.24 10.50 3.17
C ALA A 59 -4.52 11.26 2.74
N PRO A 60 -4.43 12.58 2.52
CA PRO A 60 -5.55 13.39 2.05
C PRO A 60 -5.96 13.06 0.61
#